data_AF-A0A8X6Q449-F1
#
_entry.id   AF-A0A8X6Q449-F1
#
_cell.length_a   1.000
_cell.length_b   1.000
_cell.length_c   1.000
_cell.angle_alpha   90.00
_cell.angle_beta   90.00
_cell.angle_gamma   90.00
#
_symmetry.space_group_name_H-M   'P 1'
#
loop_
_entity.id
_entity.type
_entity.pdbx_description
1 polymer ?
#
loop_
_entity_poly.entity_id
_entity_poly.type
_entity_poly.pdbx_seq_one_letter_code
_entity_poly.pdbx_strand_id
1 'polypeptide(L)'
;MDEIFHFPQAVKYYKGIYKEWDPKITTPPGLYIFTVGILNPVSKITNLDVDKLTCFRLVNLCFTTGTIYVVYRILQHHHKEVESKVLLLSSFNITIFPVLYFFNFLYYTDCGSTFFVLLMYYWHLKKIYLTASFPGAVALLFRQTNIVWIFYIAAEETLQTLFKFSNEGISKKDKNLNLFSISGFRVFIPLWKKNWKQILKKIFVINIGYIPIAIGSVAFVLYNGSIALGDKTAHEGSNVGTEINSDSYR
;
A
#
# COMPACT_ATOMS: atom_id res chain seq x y z
N MET A 1 19.36 -3.39 -8.89
CA MET A 1 18.58 -2.81 -7.77
C MET A 1 18.74 -1.30 -7.84
N ASP A 2 17.65 -0.57 -7.70
CA ASP A 2 17.60 0.85 -8.11
C ASP A 2 18.15 1.81 -7.03
N GLU A 3 18.74 1.28 -5.95
CA GLU A 3 19.39 2.08 -4.89
C GLU A 3 20.44 3.06 -5.47
N ILE A 4 21.12 2.66 -6.54
CA ILE A 4 22.09 3.49 -7.27
C ILE A 4 21.46 4.76 -7.86
N PHE A 5 20.16 4.74 -8.16
CA PHE A 5 19.39 5.91 -8.62
C PHE A 5 18.73 6.64 -7.44
N HIS A 6 18.22 5.90 -6.46
CA HIS A 6 17.56 6.48 -5.28
C HIS A 6 18.48 7.30 -4.39
N PHE A 7 19.70 6.82 -4.12
CA PHE A 7 20.61 7.52 -3.20
C PHE A 7 21.03 8.91 -3.73
N PRO A 8 21.54 9.06 -4.96
CA PRO A 8 21.86 10.39 -5.50
C PRO A 8 20.65 11.33 -5.51
N GLN A 9 19.46 10.84 -5.87
CA GLN A 9 18.25 11.64 -5.86
C GLN A 9 17.87 12.10 -4.45
N ALA A 10 18.04 11.24 -3.44
CA ALA A 10 17.74 11.58 -2.06
C ALA A 10 18.72 12.62 -1.49
N VAL A 11 20.01 12.56 -1.87
CA VAL A 11 21.00 13.59 -1.53
C VAL A 11 20.60 14.96 -2.09
N LYS A 12 20.07 15.02 -3.32
CA LYS A 12 19.54 16.27 -3.90
C LYS A 12 18.38 16.83 -3.06
N TYR A 13 17.43 15.97 -2.67
CA TYR A 13 16.32 16.34 -1.79
C TYR A 13 16.80 16.84 -0.42
N TYR A 14 17.80 16.17 0.17
CA TYR A 14 18.43 16.58 1.42
C TYR A 14 19.06 17.98 1.32
N LYS A 15 19.67 18.30 0.18
CA LYS A 15 20.26 19.62 -0.13
C LYS A 15 19.22 20.69 -0.54
N GLY A 16 17.93 20.37 -0.53
CA GLY A 16 16.86 21.29 -0.91
C GLY A 16 16.63 21.44 -2.41
N ILE A 17 17.25 20.59 -3.24
CA ILE A 17 17.11 20.60 -4.70
C ILE A 17 15.94 19.68 -5.09
N TYR A 18 14.71 20.20 -4.99
CA TYR A 18 13.48 19.41 -5.21
C TYR A 18 13.00 19.33 -6.66
N LYS A 19 13.48 20.22 -7.53
CA LYS A 19 13.01 20.33 -8.92
C LYS A 19 13.73 19.41 -9.89
N GLU A 20 14.89 18.89 -9.52
CA GLU A 20 15.64 17.94 -10.33
C GLU A 20 15.16 16.51 -10.05
N TRP A 21 14.95 15.74 -11.11
CA TRP A 21 14.47 14.37 -11.02
C TRP A 21 15.24 13.45 -11.98
N ASP A 22 15.77 12.34 -11.47
CA ASP A 22 16.37 11.30 -12.31
C ASP A 22 15.27 10.55 -13.09
N PRO A 23 15.31 10.56 -14.43
CA PRO A 23 14.26 9.96 -15.27
C PRO A 23 14.15 8.43 -15.12
N LYS A 24 15.17 7.76 -14.55
CA LYS A 24 15.13 6.31 -14.30
C LYS A 24 14.28 5.94 -13.09
N ILE A 25 13.90 6.92 -12.26
CA ILE A 25 13.06 6.67 -11.08
C ILE A 25 11.59 6.69 -11.47
N THR A 26 10.93 5.55 -11.27
CA THR A 26 9.52 5.31 -11.61
C THR A 26 8.57 5.38 -10.41
N THR A 27 9.10 5.69 -9.22
CA THR A 27 8.34 5.80 -7.97
C THR A 27 8.19 7.25 -7.53
N PRO A 28 7.14 7.62 -6.78
CA PRO A 28 6.98 9.00 -6.33
C PRO A 28 7.98 9.37 -5.20
N PRO A 29 8.07 10.65 -4.81
CA PRO A 29 9.16 11.16 -3.96
C PRO A 29 9.01 10.84 -2.46
N GLY A 30 8.09 9.95 -2.06
CA GLY A 30 7.79 9.69 -0.65
C GLY A 30 9.01 9.27 0.16
N LEU A 31 9.83 8.37 -0.37
CA LEU A 31 11.08 7.94 0.28
C LEU A 31 11.97 9.13 0.64
N TYR A 32 12.14 10.07 -0.29
CA TYR A 32 13.03 11.23 -0.10
C TYR A 32 12.44 12.25 0.86
N ILE A 33 11.13 12.53 0.75
CA ILE A 33 10.43 13.45 1.67
C ILE A 33 10.58 12.96 3.11
N PHE A 34 10.38 11.66 3.36
CA PHE A 34 10.54 11.10 4.69
C PHE A 34 12.00 11.08 5.15
N THR A 35 12.95 10.79 4.26
CA THR A 35 14.38 10.88 4.59
C THR A 35 14.78 12.29 5.02
N VAL A 36 14.36 13.33 4.29
CA VAL A 36 14.58 14.72 4.67
C VAL A 36 13.93 15.03 6.02
N GLY A 37 12.68 14.60 6.21
CA GLY A 37 11.93 14.81 7.46
C GLY A 37 12.55 14.15 8.69
N ILE A 38 13.24 13.02 8.52
CA ILE A 38 13.89 12.29 9.62
C ILE A 38 15.33 12.77 9.83
N LEU A 39 16.13 12.87 8.77
CA LEU A 39 17.56 13.14 8.88
C LEU A 39 17.87 14.62 9.16
N ASN A 40 17.09 15.58 8.65
CA ASN A 40 17.35 17.00 8.92
C ASN A 40 17.26 17.34 10.42
N PRO A 41 16.20 16.95 11.15
CA PRO A 41 16.15 17.16 12.59
C PRO A 41 17.29 16.44 13.32
N VAL A 42 17.59 15.19 12.94
CA VAL A 42 18.66 14.40 13.57
C VAL A 42 20.01 15.09 13.40
N SER A 43 20.36 15.55 12.19
CA SER A 43 21.61 16.27 11.94
C SER A 43 21.72 17.54 12.77
N LYS A 44 20.64 18.33 12.85
CA LYS A 44 20.60 19.57 13.67
C LYS A 44 20.73 19.31 15.17
N ILE A 45 20.15 18.23 15.68
CA ILE A 45 20.18 17.91 17.12
C ILE A 45 21.52 17.30 17.51
N THR A 46 22.08 16.45 16.67
CA THR A 46 23.27 15.63 17.01
C THR A 46 24.58 16.20 16.47
N ASN A 47 24.53 17.20 15.57
CA ASN A 47 25.66 17.68 14.78
C ASN A 47 26.40 16.58 14.00
N LEU A 48 25.72 15.45 13.72
CA LEU A 48 26.28 14.37 12.93
C LEU A 48 26.16 14.66 11.44
N ASP A 49 27.19 14.23 10.71
CA ASP A 49 27.17 14.15 9.25
C ASP A 49 26.35 12.95 8.81
N VAL A 50 25.11 13.23 8.38
CA VAL A 50 24.11 12.24 7.97
C VAL A 50 23.97 12.09 6.45
N ASP A 51 24.77 12.81 5.64
CA ASP A 51 24.73 12.73 4.17
C ASP A 51 25.49 11.49 3.64
N LYS A 52 25.22 10.34 4.26
CA LYS A 52 25.88 9.05 4.00
C LYS A 52 24.84 8.00 3.70
N LEU A 53 25.16 7.11 2.76
CA LEU A 53 24.28 5.99 2.38
C LEU A 53 23.82 5.18 3.60
N THR A 54 24.68 4.96 4.58
CA THR A 54 24.32 4.27 5.83
C THR A 54 23.17 4.95 6.57
N CYS A 55 23.21 6.28 6.73
CA CYS A 55 22.16 7.04 7.41
C CYS A 55 20.84 7.00 6.63
N PHE A 56 20.91 6.98 5.29
CA PHE A 56 19.72 6.87 4.44
C PHE A 56 19.12 5.47 4.58
N ARG A 57 19.93 4.40 4.58
CA ARG A 57 19.48 3.03 4.88
C ARG A 57 18.84 2.90 6.27
N LEU A 58 19.32 3.65 7.28
CA LEU A 58 18.70 3.67 8.61
C LEU A 58 17.23 4.16 8.58
N VAL A 59 16.86 5.02 7.63
CA VAL A 59 15.46 5.44 7.46
C VAL A 59 14.56 4.25 7.14
N ASN A 60 15.04 3.30 6.34
CA ASN A 60 14.30 2.07 6.07
C ASN A 60 14.17 1.19 7.32
N LEU A 61 15.20 1.13 8.16
CA LEU A 61 15.09 0.44 9.46
C LEU A 61 14.07 1.07 10.40
N CYS A 62 13.85 2.40 10.33
CA CYS A 62 12.76 3.04 11.06
C CYS A 62 11.38 2.52 10.59
N PHE A 63 11.18 2.39 9.27
CA PHE A 63 9.95 1.80 8.71
C PHE A 63 9.81 0.31 9.05
N THR A 64 10.91 -0.46 9.04
CA THR A 64 10.91 -1.86 9.44
C THR A 64 10.53 -2.03 10.90
N THR A 65 11.06 -1.18 11.79
CA THR A 65 10.69 -1.17 13.21
C THR A 65 9.21 -0.84 13.39
N GLY A 66 8.73 0.17 12.66
CA GLY A 66 7.31 0.50 12.60
C GLY A 66 6.45 -0.67 12.09
N THR A 67 6.94 -1.41 11.10
CA THR A 67 6.26 -2.57 10.53
C THR A 67 6.12 -3.68 11.55
N ILE A 68 7.19 -4.02 12.29
CA ILE A 68 7.15 -5.01 13.37
C ILE A 68 6.08 -4.63 14.41
N TYR A 69 6.04 -3.34 14.79
CA TYR A 69 5.05 -2.84 15.73
C TYR A 69 3.62 -2.95 15.18
N VAL A 70 3.38 -2.54 13.94
CA VAL A 70 2.04 -2.58 13.34
C VAL A 70 1.56 -4.02 13.16
N VAL A 71 2.42 -4.93 12.67
CA VAL A 71 2.12 -6.36 12.56
C VAL A 71 1.78 -6.93 13.92
N TYR A 72 2.56 -6.61 14.97
CA TYR A 72 2.23 -7.02 16.33
C TYR A 72 0.83 -6.54 16.77
N ARG A 73 0.48 -5.28 16.51
CA ARG A 73 -0.86 -4.75 16.85
C ARG A 73 -1.99 -5.39 16.04
N ILE A 74 -1.74 -5.78 14.79
CA ILE A 74 -2.68 -6.53 13.95
C ILE A 74 -2.86 -7.94 14.51
N LEU A 75 -1.78 -8.64 14.83
CA LEU A 75 -1.83 -9.97 15.43
C LEU A 75 -2.58 -9.95 16.76
N GLN A 76 -2.32 -8.97 17.63
CA GLN A 76 -3.09 -8.76 18.86
C GLN A 76 -4.59 -8.53 18.63
N HIS A 77 -4.96 -7.89 17.51
CA HIS A 77 -6.37 -7.67 17.18
C HIS A 77 -7.08 -9.00 16.87
N HIS A 78 -6.42 -9.89 16.14
CA HIS A 78 -7.00 -11.17 15.70
C HIS A 78 -6.83 -12.31 16.72
N HIS A 79 -5.74 -12.32 17.49
CA HIS A 79 -5.35 -13.43 18.37
C HIS A 79 -5.27 -12.99 19.83
N LYS A 80 -6.39 -12.53 20.40
CA LYS A 80 -6.46 -11.95 21.75
C LYS A 80 -6.06 -12.90 22.88
N GLU A 81 -6.25 -14.20 22.67
CA GLU A 81 -5.98 -15.26 23.66
C GLU A 81 -4.52 -15.73 23.66
N VAL A 82 -3.70 -15.28 22.68
CA VAL A 82 -2.30 -15.71 22.55
C VAL A 82 -1.40 -14.78 23.36
N GLU A 83 -0.37 -15.35 24.01
CA GLU A 83 0.60 -14.60 24.80
C GLU A 83 1.31 -13.51 23.96
N SER A 84 1.41 -12.29 24.50
CA SER A 84 2.05 -11.15 23.84
C SER A 84 3.49 -11.42 23.36
N LYS A 85 4.27 -12.24 24.09
CA LYS A 85 5.64 -12.59 23.66
C LYS A 85 5.64 -13.41 22.38
N VAL A 86 4.72 -14.37 22.25
CA VAL A 86 4.56 -15.19 21.04
C VAL A 86 4.14 -14.31 19.86
N LEU A 87 3.24 -13.35 20.08
CA LEU A 87 2.82 -12.42 19.03
C LEU A 87 3.97 -11.48 18.61
N LEU A 88 4.79 -11.01 19.54
CA LEU A 88 5.96 -10.19 19.25
C LEU A 88 7.01 -10.99 18.45
N LEU A 89 7.34 -12.21 18.88
CA LEU A 89 8.26 -13.08 18.14
C LEU A 89 7.71 -13.41 16.74
N SER A 90 6.40 -13.61 16.63
CA SER A 90 5.73 -13.83 15.34
C SER A 90 5.80 -12.61 14.43
N SER A 91 5.60 -11.39 14.96
CA SER A 91 5.72 -10.17 14.15
C SER A 91 7.14 -9.91 13.66
N PHE A 92 8.15 -10.21 14.51
CA PHE A 92 9.54 -10.24 14.10
C PHE A 92 9.77 -11.27 12.99
N ASN A 93 9.33 -12.51 13.18
CA ASN A 93 9.48 -13.60 12.20
C ASN A 93 8.87 -13.26 10.83
N ILE A 94 7.69 -12.64 10.82
CA ILE A 94 7.04 -12.16 9.59
C ILE A 94 7.86 -11.06 8.91
N THR A 95 8.42 -10.12 9.68
CA THR A 95 9.13 -8.97 9.10
C THR A 95 10.53 -9.32 8.60
N ILE A 96 11.16 -10.36 9.14
CA ILE A 96 12.43 -10.91 8.63
C ILE A 96 12.23 -11.96 7.55
N PHE A 97 11.00 -12.17 7.07
CA PHE A 97 10.74 -13.09 5.96
C PHE A 97 11.64 -12.70 4.76
N PRO A 98 12.28 -13.67 4.05
CA PRO A 98 13.41 -13.39 3.17
C PRO A 98 13.19 -12.26 2.15
N VAL A 99 11.96 -12.16 1.63
CA VAL A 99 11.57 -11.10 0.69
C VAL A 99 11.68 -9.71 1.32
N LEU A 100 11.17 -9.52 2.54
CA LEU A 100 11.24 -8.22 3.24
C LEU A 100 12.65 -7.97 3.79
N TYR A 101 13.33 -9.02 4.26
CA TYR A 101 14.66 -8.92 4.85
C TYR A 101 15.67 -8.27 3.90
N PHE A 102 15.66 -8.66 2.62
CA PHE A 102 16.56 -8.07 1.62
C PHE A 102 16.38 -6.55 1.47
N PHE A 103 15.14 -6.07 1.44
CA PHE A 103 14.86 -4.63 1.27
C PHE A 103 15.09 -3.81 2.54
N ASN A 104 15.08 -4.42 3.73
CA ASN A 104 15.32 -3.72 5.00
C ASN A 104 16.69 -3.03 5.06
N PHE A 105 17.69 -3.54 4.34
CA PHE A 105 19.06 -3.01 4.34
C PHE A 105 19.40 -2.13 3.14
N LEU A 106 18.48 -1.98 2.20
CA LEU A 106 18.66 -1.15 1.01
C LEU A 106 17.84 0.12 1.15
N TYR A 107 18.35 1.23 0.63
CA TYR A 107 17.61 2.47 0.56
C TYR A 107 16.61 2.42 -0.60
N TYR A 108 15.43 1.90 -0.31
CA TYR A 108 14.42 1.54 -1.30
C TYR A 108 12.98 1.76 -0.80
N THR A 109 12.01 1.81 -1.71
CA THR A 109 10.63 2.23 -1.38
C THR A 109 9.81 1.21 -0.56
N ASP A 110 10.23 -0.05 -0.54
CA ASP A 110 9.39 -1.18 -0.11
C ASP A 110 9.11 -1.18 1.39
N CYS A 111 10.08 -0.81 2.22
CA CYS A 111 9.91 -0.74 3.68
C CYS A 111 8.83 0.28 4.07
N GLY A 112 8.91 1.51 3.54
CA GLY A 112 7.91 2.55 3.78
C GLY A 112 6.55 2.20 3.18
N SER A 113 6.53 1.64 1.96
CA SER A 113 5.34 1.14 1.29
C SER A 113 4.57 0.13 2.16
N THR A 114 5.24 -0.94 2.59
CA THR A 114 4.64 -1.97 3.45
C THR A 114 4.19 -1.42 4.79
N PHE A 115 4.99 -0.57 5.43
CA PHE A 115 4.63 0.06 6.70
C PHE A 115 3.30 0.83 6.60
N PHE A 116 3.16 1.73 5.61
CA PHE A 116 1.97 2.57 5.49
C PHE A 116 0.73 1.79 5.04
N VAL A 117 0.88 0.77 4.19
CA VAL A 117 -0.24 -0.13 3.82
C VAL A 117 -0.74 -0.90 5.05
N LEU A 118 0.17 -1.46 5.86
CA LEU A 118 -0.22 -2.18 7.08
C LEU A 118 -0.79 -1.23 8.14
N LEU A 119 -0.28 0.00 8.23
CA LEU A 119 -0.82 1.01 9.15
C LEU A 119 -2.25 1.41 8.76
N MET A 120 -2.53 1.60 7.47
CA MET A 120 -3.88 1.77 6.95
C MET A 120 -4.76 0.59 7.35
N TYR A 121 -4.30 -0.64 7.10
CA TYR A 121 -5.05 -1.85 7.44
C TYR A 121 -5.37 -1.92 8.94
N TYR A 122 -4.39 -1.62 9.80
CA TYR A 122 -4.58 -1.60 11.25
C TYR A 122 -5.69 -0.63 11.69
N TRP A 123 -5.68 0.62 11.21
CA TRP A 123 -6.72 1.59 11.52
C TRP A 123 -8.08 1.19 10.92
N HIS A 124 -8.07 0.55 9.76
CA HIS A 124 -9.26 -0.02 9.13
C HIS A 124 -9.89 -1.12 9.99
N LEU A 125 -9.08 -2.04 10.54
CA LEU A 125 -9.54 -3.06 11.50
C LEU A 125 -10.17 -2.43 12.75
N LYS A 126 -9.66 -1.28 13.19
CA LYS A 126 -10.23 -0.48 14.29
C LYS A 126 -11.50 0.29 13.91
N LYS A 127 -11.98 0.17 12.66
CA LYS A 127 -13.18 0.83 12.12
C LYS A 127 -13.08 2.37 12.13
N ILE A 128 -11.86 2.90 12.13
CA ILE A 128 -11.59 4.36 12.05
C ILE A 128 -11.18 4.68 10.61
N TYR A 129 -12.15 4.61 9.69
CA TYR A 129 -11.88 4.57 8.25
C TYR A 129 -11.25 5.84 7.68
N LEU A 130 -11.66 7.02 8.17
CA LEU A 130 -11.07 8.29 7.74
C LEU A 130 -9.60 8.38 8.18
N THR A 131 -9.27 7.94 9.39
CA THR A 131 -7.87 7.90 9.85
C THR A 131 -7.05 6.90 9.04
N ALA A 132 -7.64 5.75 8.70
CA ALA A 132 -7.00 4.71 7.90
C ALA A 132 -6.63 5.19 6.48
N SER A 133 -7.43 6.06 5.88
CA SER A 133 -7.13 6.55 4.52
C SER A 133 -5.89 7.45 4.44
N PHE A 134 -5.49 8.12 5.53
CA PHE A 134 -4.29 8.98 5.52
C PHE A 134 -3.00 8.17 5.29
N PRO A 135 -2.66 7.13 6.07
CA PRO A 135 -1.57 6.22 5.74
C PRO A 135 -1.69 5.62 4.34
N GLY A 136 -2.90 5.30 3.88
CA GLY A 136 -3.14 4.81 2.52
C GLY A 136 -2.70 5.82 1.44
N ALA A 137 -3.07 7.09 1.59
CA ALA A 137 -2.63 8.15 0.70
C ALA A 137 -1.11 8.33 0.74
N VAL A 138 -0.50 8.27 1.93
CA VAL A 138 0.96 8.34 2.09
C VAL A 138 1.65 7.14 1.41
N ALA A 139 1.07 5.94 1.47
CA ALA A 139 1.60 4.78 0.79
C ALA A 139 1.72 4.98 -0.73
N LEU A 140 0.81 5.75 -1.35
CA LEU A 140 0.92 6.09 -2.78
C LEU A 140 2.15 6.94 -3.09
N LEU A 141 2.66 7.73 -2.13
CA LEU A 141 3.89 8.50 -2.31
C LEU A 141 5.14 7.61 -2.37
N PHE A 142 5.07 6.38 -1.86
CA PHE A 142 6.16 5.40 -2.00
C PHE A 142 6.01 4.62 -3.31
N ARG A 143 4.80 4.13 -3.59
CA ARG A 143 4.53 3.33 -4.79
C ARG A 143 3.08 3.53 -5.25
N GLN A 144 2.89 3.85 -6.52
CA GLN A 144 1.56 4.00 -7.13
C GLN A 144 0.75 2.70 -7.10
N THR A 145 1.43 1.55 -7.21
CA THR A 145 0.80 0.22 -7.14
C THR A 145 0.07 -0.05 -5.84
N ASN A 146 0.33 0.73 -4.77
CA ASN A 146 -0.39 0.60 -3.49
C ASN A 146 -1.87 0.92 -3.59
N ILE A 147 -2.32 1.55 -4.69
CA ILE A 147 -3.75 1.76 -4.94
C ILE A 147 -4.55 0.46 -4.90
N VAL A 148 -3.95 -0.66 -5.32
CA VAL A 148 -4.57 -1.99 -5.27
C VAL A 148 -4.90 -2.39 -3.83
N TRP A 149 -3.98 -2.16 -2.89
CA TRP A 149 -4.19 -2.48 -1.47
C TRP A 149 -5.23 -1.58 -0.82
N ILE A 150 -5.29 -0.31 -1.21
CA ILE A 150 -6.33 0.63 -0.75
C ILE A 150 -7.71 0.13 -1.18
N PHE A 151 -7.87 -0.24 -2.45
CA PHE A 151 -9.12 -0.82 -2.95
C PHE A 151 -9.48 -2.14 -2.27
N TYR A 152 -8.50 -3.03 -2.10
CA TYR A 152 -8.71 -4.31 -1.42
C TYR A 152 -9.27 -4.10 0.00
N ILE A 153 -8.64 -3.24 0.80
CA ILE A 153 -9.04 -2.97 2.19
C ILE A 153 -10.40 -2.26 2.25
N ALA A 154 -10.65 -1.31 1.36
CA ALA A 154 -11.95 -0.64 1.25
C ALA A 154 -13.09 -1.63 0.86
N ALA A 155 -12.79 -2.57 -0.05
CA ALA A 155 -13.73 -3.56 -0.50
C ALA A 155 -14.04 -4.61 0.57
N GLU A 156 -13.05 -5.03 1.37
CA GLU A 156 -13.22 -6.06 2.40
C GLU A 156 -14.38 -5.74 3.37
N GLU A 157 -14.37 -4.57 4.02
CA GLU A 157 -15.42 -4.19 4.97
C GLU A 157 -16.75 -3.87 4.30
N THR A 158 -16.69 -3.33 3.07
CA THR A 158 -17.87 -3.09 2.25
C THR A 158 -18.58 -4.41 1.98
N LEU A 159 -17.85 -5.44 1.55
CA LEU A 159 -18.38 -6.78 1.30
C LEU A 159 -18.91 -7.43 2.58
N GLN A 160 -18.18 -7.34 3.70
CA GLN A 160 -18.66 -7.87 4.98
C GLN A 160 -19.97 -7.19 5.42
N THR A 161 -20.10 -5.88 5.21
CA THR A 161 -21.32 -5.13 5.52
C THR A 161 -22.49 -5.59 4.64
N LEU A 162 -22.24 -5.78 3.35
CA LEU A 162 -23.23 -6.30 2.41
C LEU A 162 -23.69 -7.72 2.78
N PHE A 163 -22.75 -8.59 3.13
CA PHE A 163 -23.07 -9.95 3.58
C PHE A 163 -23.87 -9.97 4.88
N LYS A 164 -23.56 -9.10 5.85
CA LYS A 164 -24.33 -8.98 7.10
C LYS A 164 -25.79 -8.59 6.84
N PHE A 165 -26.03 -7.56 6.02
CA PHE A 165 -27.40 -7.17 5.66
C PHE A 165 -28.15 -8.26 4.89
N SER A 166 -27.45 -9.00 4.02
CA SER A 166 -28.03 -10.15 3.35
C SER A 166 -28.46 -11.21 4.36
N ASN A 167 -27.60 -11.58 5.30
CA ASN A 167 -27.88 -12.62 6.30
C ASN A 167 -28.96 -12.19 7.31
N GLU A 168 -29.02 -10.91 7.70
CA GLU A 168 -30.09 -10.37 8.55
C GLU A 168 -31.46 -10.39 7.86
N GLY A 169 -31.47 -10.18 6.54
CA GLY A 169 -32.68 -10.30 5.72
C GLY A 169 -33.10 -11.75 5.46
N ILE A 170 -32.15 -12.69 5.47
CA ILE A 170 -32.38 -14.14 5.40
C ILE A 170 -32.70 -14.64 6.83
N SER A 171 -33.90 -14.34 7.34
CA SER A 171 -34.33 -14.90 8.62
C SER A 171 -34.70 -16.40 8.48
N LYS A 172 -33.94 -17.24 9.19
CA LYS A 172 -34.19 -18.61 9.69
C LYS A 172 -34.59 -19.76 8.74
N LYS A 173 -35.00 -19.54 7.49
CA LYS A 173 -35.67 -20.62 6.72
C LYS A 173 -34.75 -21.55 5.90
N ASP A 174 -33.53 -21.16 5.55
CA ASP A 174 -32.59 -22.06 4.86
C ASP A 174 -31.12 -21.72 5.16
N LYS A 175 -30.44 -22.56 5.94
CA LYS A 175 -29.01 -22.42 6.29
C LYS A 175 -28.04 -22.76 5.16
N ASN A 176 -28.52 -23.30 4.03
CA ASN A 176 -27.71 -23.83 2.92
C ASN A 176 -27.67 -22.93 1.67
N LEU A 177 -27.99 -21.64 1.79
CA LEU A 177 -27.97 -20.73 0.63
C LEU A 177 -26.55 -20.23 0.33
N ASN A 178 -25.98 -20.74 -0.77
CA ASN A 178 -24.78 -20.18 -1.38
C ASN A 178 -25.08 -18.80 -1.98
N LEU A 179 -24.50 -17.75 -1.41
CA LEU A 179 -24.72 -16.34 -1.77
C LEU A 179 -24.28 -15.98 -3.20
N PHE A 180 -23.32 -16.74 -3.76
CA PHE A 180 -22.87 -16.62 -5.15
C PHE A 180 -23.76 -17.36 -6.16
N SER A 181 -24.81 -18.06 -5.69
CA SER A 181 -25.82 -18.67 -6.56
C SER A 181 -26.83 -17.64 -7.07
N ILE A 182 -27.41 -17.89 -8.24
CA ILE A 182 -28.53 -17.13 -8.82
C ILE A 182 -29.70 -16.98 -7.83
N SER A 183 -29.90 -17.98 -6.96
CA SER A 183 -30.91 -17.94 -5.89
C SER A 183 -30.58 -16.94 -4.77
N GLY A 184 -29.30 -16.69 -4.47
CA GLY A 184 -28.85 -15.67 -3.52
C GLY A 184 -29.15 -14.25 -4.02
N PHE A 185 -28.89 -13.97 -5.31
CA PHE A 185 -29.19 -12.67 -5.93
C PHE A 185 -30.70 -12.34 -5.94
N ARG A 186 -31.58 -13.34 -6.10
CA ARG A 186 -33.04 -13.13 -6.06
C ARG A 186 -33.55 -12.64 -4.70
N VAL A 187 -32.89 -13.03 -3.60
CA VAL A 187 -33.19 -12.57 -2.24
C VAL A 187 -32.53 -11.22 -1.94
N PHE A 188 -31.38 -10.97 -2.56
CA PHE A 188 -30.60 -9.74 -2.37
C PHE A 188 -31.32 -8.48 -2.88
N ILE A 189 -31.97 -8.56 -4.04
CA ILE A 189 -32.66 -7.43 -4.69
C ILE A 189 -33.76 -6.80 -3.81
N PRO A 190 -34.73 -7.54 -3.24
CA PRO A 190 -35.77 -6.95 -2.39
C PRO A 190 -35.24 -6.43 -1.05
N LEU A 191 -34.22 -7.08 -0.46
CA LEU A 191 -33.57 -6.61 0.77
C LEU A 191 -32.81 -5.31 0.55
N TRP A 192 -32.10 -5.20 -0.58
CA TRP A 192 -31.48 -3.96 -1.00
C TRP A 192 -32.53 -2.86 -1.16
N LYS A 193 -33.63 -3.11 -1.88
CA LYS A 193 -34.71 -2.13 -2.06
C LYS A 193 -35.30 -1.64 -0.74
N LYS A 194 -35.40 -2.50 0.28
CA LYS A 194 -35.93 -2.13 1.60
C LYS A 194 -34.96 -1.26 2.41
N ASN A 195 -33.67 -1.59 2.38
CA ASN A 195 -32.65 -0.99 3.26
C ASN A 195 -31.61 -0.11 2.53
N TRP A 196 -31.82 0.23 1.26
CA TRP A 196 -30.81 0.86 0.40
C TRP A 196 -30.20 2.12 1.00
N LYS A 197 -30.99 2.99 1.64
CA LYS A 197 -30.47 4.21 2.28
C LYS A 197 -29.46 3.91 3.41
N GLN A 198 -29.74 2.88 4.22
CA GLN A 198 -28.85 2.49 5.32
C GLN A 198 -27.58 1.81 4.79
N ILE A 199 -27.73 0.96 3.77
CA ILE A 199 -26.62 0.31 3.09
C ILE A 199 -25.69 1.37 2.49
N LEU A 200 -26.23 2.29 1.68
CA LEU A 200 -25.46 3.37 1.08
C LEU A 200 -24.79 4.25 2.14
N LYS A 201 -25.48 4.60 3.23
CA LYS A 201 -24.88 5.37 4.33
C LYS A 201 -23.69 4.63 4.95
N LYS A 202 -23.81 3.34 5.25
CA LYS A 202 -22.70 2.56 5.83
C LYS A 202 -21.54 2.44 4.84
N ILE A 203 -21.81 2.12 3.58
CA ILE A 203 -20.78 2.04 2.54
C ILE A 203 -20.08 3.39 2.39
N PHE A 204 -20.83 4.49 2.36
CA PHE A 204 -20.25 5.83 2.28
C PHE A 204 -19.35 6.13 3.48
N VAL A 205 -19.78 5.83 4.71
CA VAL A 205 -18.96 6.04 5.92
C VAL A 205 -17.67 5.19 5.90
N ILE A 206 -17.75 3.95 5.42
CA ILE A 206 -16.57 3.08 5.27
C ILE A 206 -15.59 3.68 4.25
N ASN A 207 -16.12 4.27 3.17
CA ASN A 207 -15.32 4.66 2.01
C ASN A 207 -14.98 6.15 1.93
N ILE A 208 -15.51 6.99 2.82
CA ILE A 208 -15.41 8.46 2.73
C ILE A 208 -13.97 8.96 2.59
N GLY A 209 -13.03 8.35 3.31
CA GLY A 209 -11.61 8.71 3.24
C GLY A 209 -10.89 8.16 2.00
N TYR A 210 -11.35 7.04 1.44
CA TYR A 210 -10.75 6.39 0.28
C TYR A 210 -11.24 6.97 -1.04
N ILE A 211 -12.45 7.55 -1.09
CA ILE A 211 -13.04 8.13 -2.31
C ILE A 211 -12.13 9.21 -2.94
N PRO A 212 -11.62 10.22 -2.20
CA PRO A 212 -10.72 11.22 -2.79
C PRO A 212 -9.44 10.60 -3.37
N ILE A 213 -8.92 9.57 -2.71
CA ILE A 213 -7.71 8.86 -3.14
C ILE A 213 -7.96 8.11 -4.45
N ALA A 214 -9.10 7.43 -4.54
CA ALA A 214 -9.53 6.71 -5.76
C ALA A 214 -9.73 7.69 -6.92
N ILE A 215 -10.42 8.81 -6.71
CA ILE A 215 -10.63 9.84 -7.73
C ILE A 215 -9.29 10.41 -8.19
N GLY A 216 -8.40 10.77 -7.27
CA GLY A 216 -7.06 11.28 -7.60
C GLY A 216 -6.22 10.27 -8.38
N SER A 217 -6.30 8.98 -8.02
CA SER A 217 -5.57 7.91 -8.72
C SER A 217 -6.11 7.67 -10.13
N VAL A 218 -7.43 7.70 -10.32
CA VAL A 218 -8.06 7.59 -11.65
C VAL A 218 -7.70 8.79 -12.51
N ALA A 219 -7.81 10.01 -11.98
CA ALA A 219 -7.41 11.23 -12.70
C ALA A 219 -5.93 11.19 -13.09
N PHE A 220 -5.06 10.71 -12.20
CA PHE A 220 -3.65 10.50 -12.49
C PHE A 220 -3.44 9.49 -13.62
N VAL A 221 -4.11 8.33 -13.59
CA VAL A 221 -3.97 7.32 -14.66
C VAL A 221 -4.48 7.84 -16.01
N LEU A 222 -5.59 8.59 -16.03
CA LEU A 222 -6.12 9.20 -17.25
C LEU A 222 -5.17 10.24 -17.84
N TYR A 223 -4.52 11.03 -16.99
CA TYR A 223 -3.54 12.03 -17.41
C TYR A 223 -2.20 11.41 -17.84
N ASN A 224 -1.71 10.44 -17.05
CA ASN A 224 -0.39 9.83 -17.24
C ASN A 224 -0.40 8.69 -18.27
N GLY A 225 -1.55 8.07 -18.53
CA GLY A 225 -1.71 6.91 -19.41
C GLY A 225 -1.26 5.58 -18.81
N SER A 226 -0.74 5.56 -17.58
CA SER A 226 -0.29 4.36 -16.87
C SER A 226 -0.36 4.53 -15.35
N ILE A 227 -0.37 3.42 -14.63
CA ILE A 227 -0.29 3.39 -13.14
C ILE A 227 1.14 3.62 -12.65
N ALA A 228 2.16 3.53 -13.50
CA ALA A 228 3.56 3.79 -13.15
C ALA A 228 4.04 5.16 -13.67
N LEU A 229 4.98 5.78 -12.95
CA LEU A 229 5.72 6.96 -13.42
C LEU A 229 6.96 6.49 -14.18
N GLY A 230 7.51 7.33 -15.06
CA GLY A 230 8.79 7.08 -15.73
C GLY A 230 8.70 6.42 -17.12
N ASP A 231 9.87 6.05 -17.65
CA ASP A 231 10.05 5.69 -19.06
C ASP A 231 9.26 4.43 -19.47
N LYS A 232 8.31 4.63 -20.40
CA LYS A 232 7.36 3.62 -20.87
C LYS A 232 7.99 2.60 -21.83
N THR A 233 9.17 2.93 -22.36
CA THR A 233 9.88 2.12 -23.36
C THR A 233 10.40 0.78 -22.82
N ALA A 234 10.64 0.67 -21.51
CA ALA A 234 11.06 -0.60 -20.90
C ALA A 234 9.98 -1.70 -20.93
N HIS A 235 8.72 -1.35 -21.19
CA HIS A 235 7.61 -2.30 -21.36
C HIS A 235 7.22 -2.55 -22.82
N GLU A 236 7.84 -1.87 -23.80
CA GLU A 236 7.63 -2.09 -25.24
C GLU A 236 8.63 -3.10 -25.85
N GLY A 237 9.54 -3.66 -25.05
CA GLY A 237 10.65 -4.52 -25.49
C GLY A 237 10.34 -6.02 -25.67
N SER A 238 9.16 -6.40 -26.16
CA SER A 238 8.91 -7.80 -26.56
C SER A 238 8.17 -7.98 -27.89
N ASN A 239 8.17 -6.95 -28.75
CA ASN A 239 7.75 -7.05 -30.15
C ASN A 239 8.84 -6.53 -31.10
N VAL A 240 10.12 -6.79 -30.79
CA VAL A 240 11.18 -6.70 -31.82
C VAL A 240 11.13 -8.01 -32.59
N GLY A 241 10.64 -7.90 -33.82
CA GLY A 241 10.40 -9.01 -34.72
C GLY A 241 11.63 -9.91 -34.90
N THR A 242 11.33 -11.20 -34.95
CA THR A 242 12.10 -12.21 -35.67
C THR A 242 12.30 -11.77 -37.12
N GLU A 243 13.33 -10.99 -37.39
CA GLU A 243 14.05 -11.03 -38.66
C GLU A 243 15.24 -11.97 -38.47
N ILE A 244 15.01 -13.23 -38.85
CA ILE A 244 16.08 -14.21 -39.03
C ILE A 244 16.88 -13.70 -40.24
N ASN A 245 18.05 -13.14 -39.96
CA ASN A 245 19.02 -12.74 -40.96
C ASN A 245 19.69 -14.01 -41.51
N SER A 246 19.04 -14.68 -42.46
CA SER A 246 19.64 -15.75 -43.25
C SER A 246 20.28 -15.13 -44.49
N ASP A 247 21.50 -14.60 -44.37
CA ASP A 247 22.43 -14.42 -45.49
C ASP A 247 23.81 -13.99 -44.99
N SER A 248 24.72 -14.96 -44.85
CA SER A 248 26.18 -14.81 -45.11
C SER A 248 26.95 -16.07 -44.67
N TYR A 249 26.79 -17.14 -45.46
CA TYR A 249 27.91 -18.06 -45.68
C TYR A 249 28.51 -17.70 -47.05
N ARG A 250 29.63 -16.96 -47.03
CA ARG A 250 30.70 -16.99 -48.03
C ARG A 250 31.89 -16.18 -47.54
#